data_AF-F2AQB2-F1
#
_entry.id   AF-F2AQB2-F1
#
_cell.length_a   1.000
_cell.length_b   1.000
_cell.length_c   1.000
_cell.angle_alpha   90.00
_cell.angle_beta   90.00
_cell.angle_gamma   90.00
#
_symmetry.space_group_name_H-M   'P 1'
#
loop_
_entity.id
_entity.type
_entity.pdbx_description
1 polymer ?
#
loop_
_entity_poly.entity_id
_entity_poly.type
_entity_poly.pdbx_seq_one_letter_code
_entity_poly.pdbx_strand_id
1 'polypeptide(L)'
;MSFRRTRNDWDAFLDDHADTLLLCGIPDAITRDERRFFIFLDHGHDAGGFDPTHTPDIFNASILTDSQIAALAQLVGDHLDESYRKLIASRWASYS
;
A
#
# COMPACT_ATOMS: atom_id res chain seq x y z
N MET A 1 17.04 -1.73 -12.50
CA MET A 1 16.31 -2.96 -12.89
C MET A 1 14.84 -2.59 -13.05
N SER A 2 14.18 -3.17 -14.06
CA SER A 2 12.94 -2.68 -14.67
C SER A 2 11.71 -2.79 -13.76
N PHE A 3 11.18 -1.64 -13.34
CA PHE A 3 9.85 -1.40 -12.75
C PHE A 3 8.70 -1.69 -13.75
N ARG A 4 8.75 -2.85 -14.40
CA ARG A 4 7.70 -3.34 -15.29
C ARG A 4 7.42 -4.80 -14.96
N ARG A 5 6.98 -5.06 -13.73
CA ARG A 5 5.94 -6.08 -13.59
C ARG A 5 4.73 -5.59 -14.36
N THR A 6 4.10 -6.48 -15.10
CA THR A 6 2.92 -6.16 -15.90
C THR A 6 1.85 -5.64 -14.94
N ARG A 7 1.19 -4.52 -15.29
CA ARG A 7 0.05 -3.93 -14.58
C ARG A 7 -0.91 -5.00 -14.00
N ASN A 8 -1.13 -6.05 -14.78
CA ASN A 8 -1.95 -7.21 -14.44
C ASN A 8 -1.55 -7.93 -13.14
N ASP A 9 -0.27 -7.93 -12.75
CA ASP A 9 0.19 -8.63 -11.55
C ASP A 9 -0.23 -7.88 -10.27
N TRP A 10 -0.34 -6.55 -10.35
CA TRP A 10 -0.81 -5.72 -9.25
C TRP A 10 -2.32 -5.79 -9.09
N ASP A 11 -3.06 -5.70 -10.19
CA ASP A 11 -4.52 -5.86 -10.17
C ASP A 11 -4.90 -7.24 -9.62
N ALA A 12 -4.25 -8.32 -10.09
CA ALA A 12 -4.47 -9.67 -9.57
C ALA A 12 -4.10 -9.79 -8.09
N PHE A 13 -2.98 -9.20 -7.66
CA PHE A 13 -2.61 -9.18 -6.24
C PHE A 13 -3.67 -8.45 -5.38
N LEU A 14 -4.14 -7.29 -5.83
CA LEU A 14 -5.13 -6.50 -5.10
C LEU A 14 -6.47 -7.24 -4.99
N ASP A 15 -6.90 -7.92 -6.05
CA ASP A 15 -8.11 -8.74 -6.05
C ASP A 15 -7.94 -9.99 -5.17
N ASP A 16 -6.84 -10.74 -5.31
CA ASP A 16 -6.61 -12.01 -4.60
C ASP A 16 -6.36 -11.80 -3.09
N HIS A 17 -5.87 -10.62 -2.69
CA HIS A 17 -5.47 -10.32 -1.31
C HIS A 17 -6.25 -9.18 -0.66
N ALA A 18 -7.33 -8.68 -1.26
CA ALA A 18 -8.16 -7.60 -0.73
C ALA A 18 -8.54 -7.79 0.75
N ASP A 19 -9.01 -8.98 1.12
CA ASP A 19 -9.39 -9.31 2.49
C ASP A 19 -8.19 -9.26 3.45
N THR A 20 -7.02 -9.71 3.00
CA THR A 20 -5.79 -9.67 3.82
C THR A 20 -5.30 -8.24 4.00
N LEU A 21 -5.42 -7.41 2.97
CA LEU A 21 -5.06 -5.99 3.03
C LEU A 21 -5.97 -5.21 3.99
N LEU A 22 -7.27 -5.54 4.02
CA LEU A 22 -8.21 -5.00 5.01
C LEU A 22 -7.81 -5.37 6.45
N LEU A 23 -7.38 -6.61 6.69
CA LEU A 23 -6.86 -7.03 8.00
C LEU A 23 -5.56 -6.31 8.37
N CYS A 24 -4.75 -5.92 7.38
CA CYS A 24 -3.57 -5.07 7.56
C CYS A 24 -3.94 -3.58 7.79
N GLY A 25 -5.23 -3.24 7.87
CA GLY A 25 -5.71 -1.87 8.10
C GLY A 25 -5.75 -1.01 6.83
N ILE A 26 -5.51 -1.58 5.65
CA ILE A 26 -5.58 -0.85 4.39
C ILE A 26 -7.03 -0.79 3.93
N PRO A 27 -7.63 0.40 3.78
CA PRO A 27 -9.02 0.52 3.37
C PRO A 27 -9.21 0.15 1.90
N ASP A 28 -10.38 -0.39 1.61
CA ASP A 28 -10.82 -0.82 0.28
C ASP A 28 -10.75 0.31 -0.77
N ALA A 29 -10.92 1.56 -0.34
CA ALA A 29 -10.81 2.74 -1.19
C ALA A 29 -9.41 2.93 -1.82
N ILE A 30 -8.36 2.37 -1.20
CA ILE A 30 -6.99 2.39 -1.72
C ILE A 30 -6.72 1.14 -2.56
N THR A 31 -7.21 -0.03 -2.12
CA THR A 31 -6.94 -1.31 -2.81
C THR A 31 -7.72 -1.46 -4.12
N ARG A 32 -8.79 -0.69 -4.34
CA ARG A 32 -9.54 -0.65 -5.61
C ARG A 32 -8.87 0.16 -6.71
N ASP A 33 -7.84 0.95 -6.39
CA ASP A 33 -7.11 1.76 -7.36
C ASP A 33 -5.61 1.45 -7.24
N GLU A 34 -5.10 0.67 -8.20
CA GLU A 34 -3.69 0.30 -8.34
C GLU A 34 -2.76 1.50 -8.14
N ARG A 35 -3.11 2.66 -8.72
CA ARG A 35 -2.28 3.87 -8.63
C ARG A 35 -2.30 4.45 -7.23
N ARG A 36 -3.45 4.47 -6.55
CA ARG A 36 -3.53 4.93 -5.14
C ARG A 36 -2.75 4.00 -4.23
N PHE A 37 -2.88 2.68 -4.42
CA PHE A 37 -2.11 1.71 -3.64
C PHE A 37 -0.61 1.86 -3.85
N PHE A 38 -0.16 2.02 -5.10
CA PHE A 38 1.25 2.24 -5.39
C PHE A 38 1.79 3.53 -4.76
N ILE A 39 1.05 4.64 -4.89
CA ILE A 39 1.40 5.91 -4.25
C ILE A 39 1.47 5.75 -2.73
N PHE A 40 0.49 5.05 -2.15
CA PHE A 40 0.45 4.75 -0.73
C PHE A 40 1.71 3.98 -0.29
N LEU A 41 2.09 2.92 -1.01
CA LEU A 41 3.30 2.16 -0.71
C LEU A 41 4.57 3.02 -0.81
N ASP A 42 4.71 3.83 -1.85
CA ASP A 42 5.90 4.65 -2.08
C ASP A 42 6.04 5.79 -1.06
N HIS A 43 4.93 6.42 -0.67
CA HIS A 43 4.90 7.67 0.08
C HIS A 43 4.39 7.55 1.52
N GLY A 44 3.83 6.41 1.92
CA GLY A 44 3.19 6.24 3.23
C GLY A 44 1.90 7.04 3.41
N HIS A 45 1.35 7.58 2.33
CA HIS A 45 0.04 8.19 2.30
C HIS A 45 -0.50 8.07 0.87
N ASP A 46 -1.79 7.90 0.73
CA ASP A 46 -2.38 8.00 -0.60
C ASP A 46 -2.53 9.49 -0.94
N ALA A 47 -1.96 9.90 -2.07
CA ALA A 47 -2.36 11.15 -2.68
C ALA A 47 -3.71 10.89 -3.34
N GLY A 48 -4.78 10.84 -2.51
CA GLY A 48 -6.15 10.88 -3.00
C GLY A 48 -6.19 11.93 -4.09
N GLY A 49 -6.55 11.51 -5.30
CA GLY A 49 -6.35 12.29 -6.53
C GLY A 49 -6.69 13.74 -6.27
N PHE A 50 -5.79 14.65 -6.64
CA PHE A 50 -5.81 16.09 -6.39
C PHE A 50 -7.11 16.72 -6.96
N ASP A 51 -8.24 16.41 -6.35
CA ASP A 51 -9.55 16.96 -6.62
C ASP A 51 -9.80 17.97 -5.51
N PRO A 52 -9.65 19.27 -5.78
CA PRO A 52 -9.82 20.32 -4.79
C PRO A 52 -11.29 20.48 -4.33
N THR A 53 -12.23 19.71 -4.87
CA THR A 53 -13.67 19.81 -4.56
C THR A 53 -14.17 18.75 -3.59
N HIS A 54 -13.44 17.65 -3.42
CA HIS A 54 -13.73 16.61 -2.44
C HIS A 54 -12.65 16.65 -1.37
N THR A 55 -13.04 16.69 -0.09
CA THR A 55 -12.09 16.49 1.01
C THR A 55 -11.45 15.13 0.77
N PRO A 56 -10.15 15.05 0.40
CA PRO A 56 -9.57 13.77 0.10
C PRO A 56 -9.45 13.07 1.45
N ASP A 57 -10.14 11.95 1.62
CA ASP A 57 -9.86 11.00 2.70
C ASP A 57 -8.44 10.47 2.44
N ILE A 58 -7.43 11.26 2.84
CA ILE A 58 -6.02 10.93 2.79
C ILE A 58 -5.79 9.93 3.92
N PHE A 59 -5.62 8.69 3.53
CA PHE A 59 -5.14 7.64 4.39
C PHE A 59 -3.62 7.73 4.52
N ASN A 60 -3.15 7.71 5.76
CA ASN A 60 -1.74 7.84 6.08
C ASN A 60 -1.28 6.61 6.87
N ALA A 61 -0.13 6.04 6.49
CA ALA A 61 0.44 4.85 7.13
C ALA A 61 0.73 5.05 8.63
N SER A 62 0.86 6.29 9.11
CA SER A 62 1.01 6.60 10.55
C SER A 62 -0.16 6.13 11.42
N ILE A 63 -1.32 5.81 10.83
CA ILE A 63 -2.46 5.27 11.59
C ILE A 63 -2.40 3.75 11.76
N LEU A 64 -1.48 3.07 11.07
CA LEU A 64 -1.26 1.63 11.17
C LEU A 64 -0.40 1.30 12.38
N THR A 65 -0.68 0.18 13.02
CA THR A 65 0.19 -0.37 14.07
C THR A 65 1.44 -1.02 13.47
N ASP A 66 2.51 -1.16 14.27
CA ASP A 66 3.74 -1.86 13.84
C ASP A 66 3.45 -3.28 13.35
N SER A 67 2.50 -3.97 13.99
CA SER A 67 2.07 -5.31 13.56
C SER A 67 1.39 -5.31 12.20
N GLN A 68 0.58 -4.28 11.89
CA GLN A 68 -0.07 -4.11 10.59
C GLN A 68 0.96 -3.75 9.50
N ILE A 69 1.91 -2.86 9.82
CA ILE A 69 3.01 -2.49 8.92
C ILE A 69 3.87 -3.72 8.61
N ALA A 70 4.22 -4.54 9.61
CA ALA A 70 4.99 -5.75 9.43
C ALA A 70 4.24 -6.79 8.59
N ALA A 71 2.94 -6.99 8.83
CA ALA A 71 2.10 -7.89 8.05
C ALA A 71 2.00 -7.45 6.58
N LEU A 72 1.80 -6.15 6.33
CA LEU A 72 1.76 -5.59 4.98
C LEU A 72 3.11 -5.75 4.28
N ALA A 73 4.22 -5.43 4.95
CA ALA A 73 5.55 -5.58 4.39
C ALA A 73 5.84 -7.03 3.98
N GLN A 74 5.43 -7.99 4.82
CA GLN A 74 5.58 -9.41 4.53
C GLN A 74 4.72 -9.82 3.33
N LEU A 75 3.44 -9.47 3.30
CA LEU A 75 2.52 -9.78 2.21
C LEU A 75 3.02 -9.25 0.86
N VAL A 76 3.45 -7.98 0.83
CA VAL A 76 3.98 -7.36 -0.40
C VAL A 76 5.32 -7.99 -0.80
N GLY A 77 6.17 -8.36 0.16
CA GLY A 77 7.43 -9.05 -0.12
C GLY A 77 7.24 -10.44 -0.73
N ASP A 78 6.27 -11.21 -0.23
CA ASP A 78 6.03 -12.59 -0.62
C ASP A 78 5.37 -12.71 -2.01
N HIS A 79 4.49 -11.76 -2.36
CA HIS A 79 3.66 -11.86 -3.56
C HIS A 79 4.02 -10.86 -4.66
N LEU A 80 4.68 -9.74 -4.31
CA LEU A 80 5.07 -8.71 -5.26
C LEU A 80 6.58 -8.58 -5.28
N ASP A 81 7.17 -7.70 -4.49
CA ASP A 81 8.60 -7.40 -4.55
C ASP A 81 9.23 -7.20 -3.16
N GLU A 82 10.35 -7.88 -2.95
CA GLU A 82 11.17 -7.73 -1.75
C GLU A 82 11.70 -6.29 -1.58
N SER A 83 11.81 -5.50 -2.66
CA SER A 83 12.18 -4.07 -2.56
C SER A 83 11.11 -3.23 -1.86
N TYR A 84 9.82 -3.52 -2.08
CA TYR A 84 8.73 -2.83 -1.37
C TYR A 84 8.67 -3.22 0.10
N ARG A 85 8.94 -4.48 0.44
CA ARG A 85 9.08 -4.91 1.83
C ARG A 85 10.10 -4.06 2.58
N LYS A 86 11.28 -3.86 1.98
CA LYS A 86 12.34 -3.01 2.56
C LYS A 86 11.93 -1.54 2.64
N LEU A 87 11.19 -1.04 1.64
CA LEU A 87 10.71 0.34 1.63
C LEU A 87 9.72 0.58 2.76
N ILE A 88 8.72 -0.29 2.93
CA ILE A 88 7.73 -0.24 4.01
C ILE A 88 8.44 -0.34 5.37
N ALA A 89 9.31 -1.34 5.55
CA ALA A 89 10.03 -1.55 6.80
C ALA A 89 10.98 -0.40 7.17
N SER A 90 11.65 0.23 6.19
CA SER A 90 12.59 1.33 6.46
C SER A 90 11.90 2.68 6.68
N ARG A 91 10.83 2.98 5.93
CA ARG A 91 10.13 4.26 6.03
C ARG A 91 9.12 4.30 7.15
N TRP A 92 8.40 3.21 7.41
CA TRP A 92 7.23 3.26 8.29
C TRP A 92 7.52 2.82 9.73
N ALA A 93 8.58 2.04 9.95
CA ALA A 93 9.08 1.72 11.29
C ALA A 93 9.73 2.91 12.03
N SER A 94 9.80 4.10 11.40
CA SER A 94 10.28 5.33 12.04
C SER A 94 9.15 6.16 12.68
N TYR A 95 7.88 5.75 12.55
CA TYR A 95 6.73 6.43 13.14
C TYR A 95 6.31 5.88 14.51
N SER A 96 6.96 4.83 14.98
CA SER A 96 6.80 4.17 16.29
C SER A 96 7.71 4.75 17.36
#